data_AF-A0A945ZL07-F1
#
_entry.id   AF-A0A945ZL07-F1
#
_cell.length_a   1.000
_cell.length_b   1.000
_cell.length_c   1.000
_cell.angle_alpha   90.00
_cell.angle_beta   90.00
_cell.angle_gamma   90.00
#
_symmetry.space_group_name_H-M   'P 1'
#
loop_
_entity.id
_entity.type
_entity.pdbx_description
1 polymer ?
#
loop_
_entity_poly.entity_id
_entity_poly.type
_entity_poly.pdbx_seq_one_letter_code
_entity_poly.pdbx_strand_id
1 'polypeptide(L)'
;MKLFLSLSILILFTFSCNNINSECSDCGGGILDGFIYKTVTLDDIGKLTEINLTASAGACIRAKLDSEGFIEAALVDDCCCSQYE
;
A
#
# COMPACT_ATOMS: atom_id res chain seq x y z
N MET A 1 42.88 18.18 16.68
CA MET A 1 41.59 17.89 16.02
C MET A 1 41.51 16.37 15.85
N LYS A 2 40.90 15.67 16.81
CA LYS A 2 40.76 14.20 16.78
C LYS A 2 39.29 13.88 16.89
N LEU A 3 38.79 13.41 15.75
CA LEU A 3 37.59 12.63 15.46
C LEU A 3 36.41 12.75 16.43
N PHE A 4 35.35 13.34 15.90
CA PHE A 4 33.97 13.25 16.35
C PHE A 4 33.56 11.78 16.53
N LEU A 5 33.43 11.36 17.79
CA LEU A 5 32.91 10.05 18.18
C LEU A 5 31.67 10.28 19.04
N SER A 6 30.50 10.29 18.40
CA SER A 6 29.20 9.86 18.97
C SER A 6 28.09 10.30 18.01
N LEU A 7 27.84 9.50 16.98
CA LEU A 7 26.61 9.58 16.19
C LEU A 7 25.94 8.23 16.31
N SER A 8 25.04 8.08 17.28
CA SER A 8 24.12 6.94 17.38
C SER A 8 22.99 7.28 18.33
N ILE A 9 21.78 6.82 17.99
CA ILE A 9 20.47 6.91 18.68
C ILE A 9 19.53 7.91 17.94
N LEU A 10 18.87 7.48 16.86
CA LEU A 10 17.65 6.64 16.80
C LEU A 10 16.37 7.49 16.89
N ILE A 11 15.78 7.79 15.74
CA ILE A 11 14.33 7.94 15.52
C ILE A 11 14.09 7.55 14.03
N LEU A 12 13.95 6.27 13.65
CA LEU A 12 12.69 5.49 13.60
C LEU A 12 11.50 6.25 12.95
N PHE A 13 11.57 6.59 11.65
CA PHE A 13 10.38 6.86 10.82
C PHE A 13 10.62 6.64 9.31
N THR A 14 11.50 5.72 8.91
CA THR A 14 11.73 5.40 7.50
C THR A 14 11.74 3.89 7.26
N PHE A 15 10.59 3.25 7.44
CA PHE A 15 10.25 2.04 6.69
C PHE A 15 9.41 2.50 5.51
N SER A 16 9.61 2.13 4.25
CA SER A 16 10.74 1.57 3.53
C SER A 16 10.30 1.65 2.06
N CYS A 17 10.92 2.49 1.24
CA CYS A 17 10.87 2.37 -0.22
C CYS A 17 12.29 2.58 -0.73
N ASN A 18 13.11 1.55 -0.58
CA ASN A 18 14.46 1.54 -1.10
C ASN A 18 14.62 0.27 -1.94
N ASN A 19 14.24 0.30 -3.22
CA ASN A 19 14.72 -0.64 -4.24
C ASN A 19 14.42 -0.11 -5.67
N ILE A 20 15.44 0.50 -6.27
CA ILE A 20 15.96 0.28 -7.63
C ILE A 20 15.06 -0.48 -8.62
N ASN A 21 13.87 0.02 -8.95
CA ASN A 21 13.17 -0.24 -10.22
C ASN A 21 12.14 0.88 -10.40
N SER A 22 12.16 1.55 -11.54
CA SER A 22 11.30 2.69 -11.89
C SER A 22 9.80 2.35 -12.02
N GLU A 23 9.38 1.15 -11.61
CA GLU A 23 8.00 0.66 -11.65
C GLU A 23 7.33 0.61 -10.25
N CYS A 24 8.07 0.96 -9.19
CA CYS A 24 7.58 1.02 -7.80
C CYS A 24 7.60 2.44 -7.21
N SER A 25 7.64 3.48 -8.04
CA SER A 25 7.64 4.88 -7.54
C SER A 25 6.26 5.37 -7.08
N ASP A 26 5.21 4.60 -7.33
CA ASP A 26 3.83 4.85 -6.88
C ASP A 26 3.27 3.49 -6.41
N CYS A 27 2.94 3.34 -5.13
CA CYS A 27 2.34 2.11 -4.58
C CYS A 27 0.90 1.91 -5.09
N GLY A 28 0.83 1.56 -6.36
CA GLY A 28 -0.34 1.25 -7.17
C GLY A 28 0.18 0.56 -8.44
N GLY A 29 1.14 -0.36 -8.24
CA GLY A 29 1.77 -1.15 -9.29
C GLY A 29 0.70 -1.67 -10.22
N GLY A 30 0.90 -1.46 -11.51
CA GLY A 30 -0.12 -1.64 -12.54
C GLY A 30 -0.91 -2.94 -12.40
N ILE A 31 -2.08 -2.95 -13.05
CA ILE A 31 -3.09 -4.01 -12.96
C ILE A 31 -2.45 -5.42 -13.09
N LEU A 32 -2.26 -6.11 -11.97
CA LEU A 32 -1.84 -7.52 -11.94
C LEU A 32 -3.12 -8.36 -11.94
N ASP A 33 -3.37 -9.09 -13.02
CA ASP A 33 -4.56 -9.96 -13.17
C ASP A 33 -5.92 -9.25 -12.94
N GLY A 34 -5.97 -7.94 -13.18
CA GLY A 34 -7.17 -7.13 -12.94
C GLY A 34 -7.20 -6.43 -11.57
N PHE A 35 -6.25 -6.71 -10.69
CA PHE A 35 -6.22 -6.16 -9.34
C PHE A 35 -5.31 -4.93 -9.24
N ILE A 36 -5.79 -3.97 -8.45
CA ILE A 36 -5.05 -2.81 -7.98
C ILE A 36 -4.79 -2.94 -6.48
N TYR A 37 -3.67 -2.40 -6.02
CA TYR A 37 -3.36 -2.27 -4.61
C TYR A 37 -3.48 -0.81 -4.23
N LYS A 38 -4.21 -0.52 -3.15
CA LYS A 38 -4.40 0.86 -2.70
C LYS A 38 -4.66 0.95 -1.20
N THR A 39 -4.37 2.13 -0.66
CA THR A 39 -4.84 2.52 0.68
C THR A 39 -6.32 2.89 0.63
N VAL A 40 -7.08 2.40 1.61
CA VAL A 40 -8.49 2.72 1.80
C VAL A 40 -8.63 4.18 2.24
N THR A 41 -9.39 4.96 1.49
CA THR A 41 -9.81 6.32 1.84
C THR A 41 -11.20 6.32 2.47
N LEU A 42 -11.63 7.45 3.04
CA LEU A 42 -12.98 7.59 3.60
C LEU A 42 -14.09 7.35 2.56
N ASP A 43 -13.85 7.71 1.29
CA ASP A 43 -14.78 7.48 0.19
C ASP A 43 -14.92 5.99 -0.17
N ASP A 44 -13.83 5.23 0.01
CA ASP A 44 -13.82 3.81 -0.29
C ASP A 44 -14.64 2.99 0.72
N ILE A 45 -14.72 3.41 1.98
CA ILE A 45 -15.38 2.64 3.07
C ILE A 45 -16.83 2.27 2.71
N GLY A 46 -17.58 3.25 2.17
CA GLY A 46 -18.97 3.01 1.76
C GLY A 46 -19.04 1.92 0.68
N LYS A 47 -18.21 2.05 -0.35
CA LYS A 47 -18.19 1.16 -1.51
C LYS A 47 -17.68 -0.24 -1.18
N LEU A 48 -16.74 -0.35 -0.24
CA LEU A 48 -16.25 -1.64 0.27
C LEU A 48 -17.33 -2.37 1.09
N THR A 49 -18.18 -1.62 1.81
CA THR A 49 -19.30 -2.19 2.55
C THR A 49 -20.33 -2.83 1.62
N GLU A 50 -20.52 -2.29 0.41
CA GLU A 50 -21.44 -2.85 -0.60
C GLU A 50 -21.03 -4.27 -1.05
N ILE A 51 -19.73 -4.58 -1.02
CA ILE A 51 -19.18 -5.92 -1.31
C ILE A 51 -18.85 -6.73 -0.03
N ASN A 52 -19.43 -6.35 1.11
CA ASN A 52 -19.22 -6.98 2.42
C ASN A 52 -17.76 -6.99 2.90
N LEU A 53 -16.91 -6.07 2.43
CA LEU A 53 -15.57 -5.87 2.98
C LEU A 53 -15.59 -4.73 3.99
N THR A 54 -15.26 -5.02 5.25
CA THR A 54 -15.03 -3.99 6.27
C THR A 54 -13.55 -3.67 6.35
N ALA A 55 -13.18 -2.45 5.95
CA ALA A 55 -11.82 -1.95 6.05
C ALA A 55 -11.82 -0.52 6.61
N SER A 56 -10.84 -0.22 7.47
CA SER A 56 -10.65 1.13 8.01
C SER A 56 -9.90 2.00 7.01
N ALA A 57 -10.13 3.31 7.04
CA ALA A 57 -9.27 4.25 6.33
C ALA A 57 -7.80 4.07 6.77
N GLY A 58 -6.89 4.04 5.81
CA GLY A 58 -5.48 3.75 6.03
C GLY A 58 -5.10 2.26 5.92
N ALA A 59 -6.08 1.34 5.86
CA ALA A 59 -5.80 -0.06 5.58
C ALA A 59 -5.39 -0.27 4.11
N CYS A 60 -4.66 -1.35 3.84
CA CYS A 60 -4.28 -1.74 2.49
C CYS A 60 -5.24 -2.80 1.95
N ILE A 61 -5.69 -2.61 0.72
CA ILE A 61 -6.54 -3.57 0.01
C ILE A 61 -5.95 -3.90 -1.34
N ARG A 62 -6.13 -5.16 -1.76
CA ARG A 62 -6.13 -5.54 -3.16
C ARG A 62 -7.56 -5.53 -3.65
N ALA A 63 -7.83 -4.87 -4.76
CA ALA A 63 -9.18 -4.65 -5.25
C ALA A 63 -9.25 -4.77 -6.77
N LYS A 64 -10.35 -5.32 -7.25
CA LYS A 64 -10.71 -5.33 -8.66
C LYS A 64 -11.84 -4.33 -8.88
N LEU A 65 -11.66 -3.45 -9.85
CA LEU A 65 -12.61 -2.40 -10.20
C LEU A 65 -13.27 -2.71 -11.54
N ASP A 66 -14.55 -2.37 -11.66
CA ASP A 66 -15.26 -2.22 -12.93
C ASP A 66 -15.72 -0.76 -13.10
N SER A 67 -16.48 -0.48 -14.14
CA SER A 67 -17.12 0.81 -14.42
C SER A 67 -18.02 1.32 -13.29
N GLU A 68 -18.57 0.41 -12.47
CA GLU A 68 -19.47 0.72 -11.36
C GLU A 68 -18.77 0.85 -9.99
N GLY A 69 -17.51 0.39 -9.86
CA GLY A 69 -16.75 0.42 -8.61
C GLY A 69 -16.10 -0.91 -8.24
N PHE A 70 -15.98 -1.20 -6.94
CA PHE A 70 -15.38 -2.44 -6.45
C PHE A 70 -16.25 -3.65 -6.80
N ILE A 71 -15.67 -4.63 -7.48
CA ILE A 71 -16.32 -5.93 -7.73
C ILE A 71 -15.75 -7.04 -6.86
N GLU A 72 -14.49 -6.90 -6.45
CA GLU A 72 -13.82 -7.81 -5.53
C GLU A 72 -12.79 -7.03 -4.74
N ALA A 73 -12.65 -7.30 -3.44
CA ALA A 73 -11.59 -6.72 -2.63
C ALA A 73 -11.22 -7.62 -1.47
N ALA A 74 -9.96 -7.53 -1.03
CA ALA A 74 -9.47 -8.20 0.15
C ALA A 74 -8.44 -7.31 0.87
N LEU A 75 -8.39 -7.42 2.19
CA LEU A 75 -7.36 -6.80 3.01
C LEU A 75 -6.00 -7.48 2.75
N VAL A 76 -4.96 -6.67 2.71
CA VAL A 76 -3.56 -7.10 2.57
C VAL A 76 -2.70 -6.29 3.54
N ASP A 77 -1.55 -6.83 3.92
CA ASP A 77 -0.62 -6.16 4.84
C ASP A 77 0.13 -4.99 4.17
N ASP A 78 0.33 -5.05 2.85
CA ASP A 78 1.07 -4.04 2.09
C ASP A 78 0.24 -3.49 0.92
N CYS A 79 0.26 -2.16 0.76
CA CYS A 79 -0.40 -1.44 -0.34
C CYS A 79 0.44 -1.48 -1.63
N CYS A 80 1.65 -2.02 -1.56
CA CYS A 80 2.56 -2.15 -2.68
C CYS A 80 2.60 -3.63 -3.10
N CYS A 81 2.59 -3.89 -4.41
CA CYS A 81 2.73 -5.25 -4.92
C CYS A 81 4.08 -5.84 -4.48
N SER A 82 4.09 -6.69 -3.46
CA SER A 82 5.21 -7.59 -3.19
C SER A 82 5.22 -8.64 -4.30
N GLN A 83 5.96 -8.37 -5.37
CA GLN A 83 6.14 -9.30 -6.50
C GLN A 83 6.90 -10.60 -6.13
N TYR A 84 7.11 -10.89 -4.84
CA TYR A 84 7.85 -12.06 -4.37
C TYR A 84 7.37 -12.49 -2.98
N GLU A 85 6.61 -13.59 -2.94
CA GLU A 85 6.81 -14.68 -1.97
C GLU A 85 6.84 -16.02 -2.73
#